data_AF-A0A6I9SBB4-F1
#
_entry.id   AF-A0A6I9SBB4-F1
#
_cell.length_a   1.000
_cell.length_b   1.000
_cell.length_c   1.000
_cell.angle_alpha   90.00
_cell.angle_beta   90.00
_cell.angle_gamma   90.00
#
_symmetry.space_group_name_H-M   'P 1'
#
loop_
_entity.id
_entity.type
_entity.pdbx_description
1 polymer ?
#
loop_
_entity_poly.entity_id
_entity_poly.type
_entity_poly.pdbx_seq_one_letter_code
_entity_poly.pdbx_strand_id
1 'polypeptide(L)'
;MGNSLWCSASGERLATAARDGDLAEARTLMELNPGLAKYSIFGGFNSPLHLAAANGHSEVAKLLLEKGVDVNSRNISGQTPLMHACHSGHWEVVQILLVFRCDVSKVEYLSNRTALHFAAEGGHVRCIRLLVADFSYGATVSLTDGAQEGSSPGSPLEHGYDQLALSKFVNKAANGGVTALHMAALNGHFDCVHLLLDLHADVSSICLYYTSSTGSIGAGSTALHYAACGGNLKCCQVLIARGASRSTVNCNGWLPRDVARLWGCHWLEQLLSPNSGFTIPLFDPSNYLSLPLRSILDIARDCGLQSSTASSDDDNLCAVCLERVCTVASEGCGHELCITCALCLCSTSKTTPETDALPGSIPCPLCRNGIVSFVKLPRFPPKELKLNQELSLCIKCSFDPHDLSPPAIACRSEFCKNHIMFVPL
;
A
#
# COMPACT_ATOMS: atom_id res chain seq x y z
N MET A 1 -33.53 -26.96 8.80
CA MET A 1 -33.19 -26.54 7.42
C MET A 1 -33.86 -25.20 7.17
N GLY A 2 -33.10 -24.12 7.08
CA GLY A 2 -33.63 -22.77 6.88
C GLY A 2 -32.76 -21.75 7.60
N ASN A 3 -31.81 -21.17 6.88
CA ASN A 3 -31.06 -19.92 7.19
C ASN A 3 -30.00 -19.61 6.10
N SER A 4 -29.74 -20.54 5.18
CA SER A 4 -28.67 -20.40 4.18
C SER A 4 -29.03 -19.55 2.95
N LEU A 5 -30.32 -19.30 2.66
CA LEU A 5 -30.72 -18.55 1.45
C LEU A 5 -30.70 -17.02 1.63
N TRP A 6 -30.87 -16.50 2.85
CA TRP A 6 -30.89 -15.03 3.04
C TRP A 6 -29.47 -14.42 3.08
N CYS A 7 -28.45 -15.23 3.33
CA CYS A 7 -27.06 -14.77 3.36
C CYS A 7 -26.49 -14.45 1.96
N SER A 8 -27.04 -15.04 0.88
CA SER A 8 -26.51 -14.82 -0.47
C SER A 8 -26.93 -13.48 -1.06
N ALA A 9 -28.22 -13.12 -0.97
CA ALA A 9 -28.74 -11.90 -1.60
C ALA A 9 -28.29 -10.61 -0.89
N SER A 10 -28.21 -10.61 0.45
CA SER A 10 -27.67 -9.45 1.19
C SER A 10 -26.18 -9.22 0.91
N GLY A 11 -25.40 -10.31 0.75
CA GLY A 11 -23.98 -10.22 0.40
C GLY A 11 -23.75 -9.68 -1.01
N GLU A 12 -24.59 -10.10 -1.97
CA GLU A 12 -24.57 -9.59 -3.35
C GLU A 12 -24.95 -8.11 -3.43
N ARG A 13 -25.96 -7.68 -2.65
CA ARG A 13 -26.32 -6.27 -2.53
C ARG A 13 -25.19 -5.44 -1.95
N LEU A 14 -24.51 -5.95 -0.92
CA LEU A 14 -23.35 -5.26 -0.35
C LEU A 14 -22.18 -5.18 -1.35
N ALA A 15 -21.92 -6.25 -2.10
CA ALA A 15 -20.91 -6.25 -3.15
C ALA A 15 -21.23 -5.22 -4.25
N THR A 16 -22.51 -5.11 -4.64
CA THR A 16 -23.00 -4.12 -5.61
C THR A 16 -22.85 -2.71 -5.07
N ALA A 17 -23.32 -2.44 -3.84
CA ALA A 17 -23.14 -1.14 -3.18
C ALA A 17 -21.66 -0.74 -3.09
N ALA A 18 -20.77 -1.70 -2.78
CA ALA A 18 -19.33 -1.46 -2.74
C ALA A 18 -18.70 -1.22 -4.11
N ARG A 19 -19.18 -1.87 -5.16
CA ARG A 19 -18.74 -1.66 -6.54
C ARG A 19 -19.21 -0.30 -7.08
N ASP A 20 -20.41 0.12 -6.72
CA ASP A 20 -21.06 1.31 -7.28
C ASP A 20 -20.83 2.56 -6.39
N GLY A 21 -20.25 2.38 -5.19
CA GLY A 21 -19.90 3.45 -4.26
C GLY A 21 -21.07 3.95 -3.40
N ASP A 22 -22.15 3.18 -3.29
CA ASP A 22 -23.33 3.53 -2.50
C ASP A 22 -23.05 3.34 -0.99
N LEU A 23 -22.51 4.39 -0.38
CA LEU A 23 -22.19 4.42 1.05
C LEU A 23 -23.43 4.28 1.93
N ALA A 24 -24.56 4.84 1.51
CA ALA A 24 -25.80 4.81 2.29
C ALA A 24 -26.32 3.37 2.36
N GLU A 25 -26.41 2.70 1.22
CA GLU A 25 -26.85 1.31 1.15
C GLU A 25 -25.84 0.36 1.83
N ALA A 26 -24.53 0.56 1.64
CA ALA A 26 -23.53 -0.23 2.33
C ALA A 26 -23.66 -0.10 3.86
N ARG A 27 -23.95 1.11 4.36
CA ARG A 27 -24.15 1.37 5.79
C ARG A 27 -25.42 0.70 6.31
N THR A 28 -26.56 0.87 5.64
CA THR A 28 -27.83 0.27 6.07
C THR A 28 -27.75 -1.26 6.11
N LEU A 29 -27.13 -1.88 5.10
CA LEU A 29 -26.95 -3.34 5.04
C LEU A 29 -26.08 -3.86 6.21
N MET A 30 -25.03 -3.13 6.59
CA MET A 30 -24.17 -3.51 7.71
C MET A 30 -24.78 -3.20 9.08
N GLU A 31 -25.68 -2.22 9.18
CA GLU A 31 -26.46 -1.97 10.40
C GLU A 31 -27.50 -3.07 10.63
N LEU A 32 -28.15 -3.54 9.57
CA LEU A 32 -29.10 -4.66 9.62
C LEU A 32 -28.41 -6.00 9.92
N ASN A 33 -27.19 -6.20 9.41
CA ASN A 33 -26.39 -7.40 9.66
C ASN A 33 -24.90 -7.04 9.84
N PRO A 34 -24.44 -6.82 11.08
CA PRO A 34 -23.04 -6.46 11.37
C PRO A 34 -22.01 -7.50 10.93
N GLY A 35 -22.40 -8.78 10.77
CA GLY A 35 -21.52 -9.85 10.30
C GLY A 35 -21.36 -9.89 8.77
N LEU A 36 -22.22 -9.18 8.02
CA LEU A 36 -22.31 -9.29 6.56
C LEU A 36 -20.98 -8.97 5.88
N ALA A 37 -20.25 -7.96 6.36
CA ALA A 37 -19.00 -7.52 5.77
C ALA A 37 -17.91 -8.61 5.80
N LYS A 38 -17.90 -9.47 6.83
CA LYS A 38 -16.88 -10.53 6.99
C LYS A 38 -17.12 -11.74 6.10
N TYR A 39 -18.38 -12.06 5.80
CA TYR A 39 -18.77 -13.29 5.11
C TYR A 39 -19.23 -13.08 3.65
N SER A 40 -19.20 -11.85 3.15
CA SER A 40 -19.57 -11.51 1.76
C SER A 40 -18.49 -11.92 0.76
N ILE A 41 -18.02 -13.17 0.82
CA ILE A 41 -17.12 -13.76 -0.18
C ILE A 41 -17.98 -14.63 -1.07
N PHE A 42 -18.38 -14.10 -2.22
CA PHE A 42 -19.25 -14.82 -3.15
C PHE A 42 -18.42 -15.82 -3.96
N GLY A 43 -18.58 -17.12 -3.76
CA GLY A 43 -18.13 -18.17 -4.69
C GLY A 43 -16.65 -18.16 -5.12
N GLY A 44 -15.74 -17.55 -4.32
CA GLY A 44 -14.33 -17.37 -4.70
C GLY A 44 -14.02 -16.06 -5.46
N PHE A 45 -15.02 -15.23 -5.73
CA PHE A 45 -14.88 -13.93 -6.36
C PHE A 45 -14.51 -12.81 -5.36
N ASN A 46 -14.14 -11.65 -5.91
CA ASN A 46 -13.78 -10.42 -5.20
C ASN A 46 -14.76 -10.09 -4.05
N SER A 47 -14.23 -9.81 -2.85
CA SER A 47 -15.05 -9.31 -1.73
C SER A 47 -15.52 -7.86 -1.97
N PRO A 48 -16.52 -7.34 -1.23
CA PRO A 48 -16.91 -5.93 -1.30
C PRO A 48 -15.72 -4.97 -1.17
N LEU A 49 -14.72 -5.30 -0.34
CA LEU A 49 -13.52 -4.49 -0.19
C LEU A 49 -12.63 -4.51 -1.45
N HIS A 50 -12.55 -5.65 -2.16
CA HIS A 50 -11.87 -5.70 -3.46
C HIS A 50 -12.57 -4.81 -4.50
N LEU A 51 -13.91 -4.84 -4.52
CA LEU A 51 -14.72 -4.06 -5.47
C LEU A 51 -14.65 -2.56 -5.18
N ALA A 52 -14.78 -2.14 -3.93
CA ALA A 52 -14.59 -0.76 -3.52
C ALA A 52 -13.16 -0.28 -3.85
N ALA A 53 -12.17 -1.14 -3.64
CA ALA A 53 -10.79 -0.82 -3.96
C ALA A 53 -10.50 -0.71 -5.45
N ALA A 54 -11.10 -1.57 -6.27
CA ALA A 54 -10.95 -1.54 -7.72
C ALA A 54 -11.62 -0.32 -8.37
N ASN A 55 -12.67 0.23 -7.75
CA ASN A 55 -13.44 1.38 -8.29
C ASN A 55 -13.17 2.71 -7.54
N GLY A 56 -12.28 2.70 -6.55
CA GLY A 56 -11.83 3.93 -5.88
C GLY A 56 -12.80 4.49 -4.84
N HIS A 57 -13.73 3.69 -4.34
CA HIS A 57 -14.72 4.11 -3.34
C HIS A 57 -14.13 4.10 -1.92
N SER A 58 -13.29 5.10 -1.64
CA SER A 58 -12.55 5.28 -0.38
C SER A 58 -13.42 5.24 0.87
N GLU A 59 -14.57 5.93 0.87
CA GLU A 59 -15.47 5.95 2.02
C GLU A 59 -16.12 4.59 2.29
N VAL A 60 -16.47 3.84 1.24
CA VAL A 60 -17.02 2.48 1.38
C VAL A 60 -15.93 1.52 1.86
N ALA A 61 -14.72 1.62 1.32
CA ALA A 61 -13.57 0.84 1.78
C ALA A 61 -13.26 1.09 3.26
N LYS A 62 -13.27 2.37 3.68
CA LYS A 62 -13.10 2.76 5.09
C LYS A 62 -14.19 2.16 5.98
N LEU A 63 -15.46 2.29 5.59
CA LEU A 63 -16.59 1.70 6.34
C LEU A 63 -16.44 0.18 6.50
N LEU A 64 -16.07 -0.52 5.42
CA LEU A 64 -15.85 -1.98 5.46
C LEU A 64 -14.75 -2.36 6.47
N LEU A 65 -13.63 -1.64 6.48
CA LEU A 65 -12.51 -1.88 7.39
C LEU A 65 -12.89 -1.56 8.84
N GLU A 66 -13.64 -0.51 9.09
CA GLU A 66 -14.16 -0.16 10.43
C GLU A 66 -15.12 -1.25 10.98
N LYS A 67 -15.82 -1.98 10.10
CA LYS A 67 -16.63 -3.15 10.47
C LYS A 67 -15.83 -4.45 10.62
N GLY A 68 -14.50 -4.37 10.54
CA GLY A 68 -13.60 -5.48 10.84
C GLY A 68 -13.46 -6.49 9.69
N VAL A 69 -13.61 -6.05 8.44
CA VAL A 69 -13.18 -6.84 7.28
C VAL A 69 -11.67 -7.03 7.32
N ASP A 70 -11.19 -8.23 7.01
CA ASP A 70 -9.75 -8.47 6.86
C ASP A 70 -9.18 -7.67 5.69
N VAL A 71 -8.32 -6.70 6.03
CA VAL A 71 -7.61 -5.83 5.09
C VAL A 71 -6.75 -6.62 4.09
N ASN A 72 -6.29 -7.81 4.50
CA ASN A 72 -5.45 -8.71 3.70
C ASN A 72 -6.22 -9.87 3.07
N SER A 73 -7.56 -9.78 3.04
CA SER A 73 -8.40 -10.79 2.39
C SER A 73 -7.94 -11.06 0.95
N ARG A 74 -8.00 -12.33 0.53
CA ARG A 74 -7.52 -12.78 -0.79
C ARG A 74 -8.66 -13.38 -1.60
N ASN A 75 -8.74 -13.02 -2.87
CA ASN A 75 -9.61 -13.71 -3.83
C ASN A 75 -8.99 -15.05 -4.30
N ILE A 76 -9.66 -15.78 -5.21
CA ILE A 76 -9.16 -17.06 -5.76
C ILE A 76 -7.81 -16.96 -6.46
N SER A 77 -7.49 -15.79 -7.01
CA SER A 77 -6.20 -15.51 -7.66
C SER A 77 -5.13 -15.08 -6.65
N GLY A 78 -5.47 -15.03 -5.36
CA GLY A 78 -4.57 -14.55 -4.32
C GLY A 78 -4.36 -13.04 -4.34
N GLN A 79 -5.21 -12.29 -5.04
CA GLN A 79 -5.10 -10.85 -5.08
C GLN A 79 -5.73 -10.25 -3.82
N THR A 80 -5.14 -9.17 -3.32
CA THR A 80 -5.66 -8.41 -2.17
C THR A 80 -6.34 -7.12 -2.64
N PRO A 81 -7.18 -6.47 -1.81
CA PRO A 81 -7.74 -5.17 -2.13
C PRO A 81 -6.68 -4.11 -2.49
N LEU A 82 -5.52 -4.16 -1.83
CA LEU A 82 -4.38 -3.29 -2.13
C LEU A 82 -3.90 -3.45 -3.58
N MET A 83 -3.84 -4.68 -4.10
CA MET A 83 -3.45 -4.93 -5.49
C MET A 83 -4.47 -4.34 -6.47
N HIS A 84 -5.77 -4.45 -6.19
CA HIS A 84 -6.82 -3.85 -7.03
C HIS A 84 -6.77 -2.31 -7.03
N ALA A 85 -6.58 -1.70 -5.86
CA ALA A 85 -6.40 -0.25 -5.75
C ALA A 85 -5.14 0.22 -6.50
N CYS A 86 -4.03 -0.52 -6.38
CA CYS A 86 -2.78 -0.19 -7.07
C CYS A 86 -2.88 -0.39 -8.59
N HIS A 87 -3.58 -1.42 -9.06
CA HIS A 87 -3.81 -1.65 -10.49
C HIS A 87 -4.63 -0.52 -11.13
N SER A 88 -5.63 -0.03 -10.40
CA SER A 88 -6.59 0.98 -10.88
C SER A 88 -6.16 2.43 -10.56
N GLY A 89 -5.12 2.62 -9.75
CA GLY A 89 -4.55 3.93 -9.44
C GLY A 89 -5.25 4.71 -8.32
N HIS A 90 -6.06 4.05 -7.51
CA HIS A 90 -6.87 4.68 -6.46
C HIS A 90 -6.06 4.89 -5.17
N TRP A 91 -5.20 5.90 -5.17
CA TRP A 91 -4.26 6.19 -4.10
C TRP A 91 -4.94 6.51 -2.75
N GLU A 92 -6.16 7.08 -2.76
CA GLU A 92 -6.95 7.34 -1.56
C GLU A 92 -7.30 6.02 -0.85
N VAL A 93 -7.69 5.00 -1.61
CA VAL A 93 -7.95 3.66 -1.08
C VAL A 93 -6.65 3.03 -0.58
N VAL A 94 -5.55 3.14 -1.33
CA VAL A 94 -4.23 2.65 -0.90
C VAL A 94 -3.85 3.25 0.44
N GLN A 95 -4.00 4.56 0.60
CA GLN A 95 -3.72 5.26 1.86
C GLN A 95 -4.58 4.73 3.02
N ILE A 96 -5.88 4.52 2.80
CA ILE A 96 -6.77 3.94 3.82
C ILE A 96 -6.30 2.54 4.20
N LEU A 97 -6.02 1.67 3.22
CA LEU A 97 -5.55 0.30 3.48
C LEU A 97 -4.25 0.28 4.30
N LEU A 98 -3.32 1.21 4.04
CA LEU A 98 -2.07 1.34 4.80
C LEU A 98 -2.31 1.81 6.24
N VAL A 99 -3.27 2.71 6.48
CA VAL A 99 -3.68 3.11 7.83
C VAL A 99 -4.29 1.92 8.60
N PHE A 100 -4.99 1.02 7.91
CA PHE A 100 -5.47 -0.25 8.48
C PHE A 100 -4.40 -1.37 8.48
N ARG A 101 -3.11 -1.02 8.32
CA ARG A 101 -1.96 -1.93 8.43
C ARG A 101 -2.01 -3.12 7.47
N CYS A 102 -2.36 -2.88 6.21
CA CYS A 102 -2.28 -3.90 5.16
C CYS A 102 -0.84 -4.39 4.93
N ASP A 103 -0.68 -5.63 4.49
CA ASP A 103 0.61 -6.23 4.17
C ASP A 103 0.93 -5.98 2.68
N VAL A 104 1.83 -5.02 2.44
CA VAL A 104 2.27 -4.63 1.09
C VAL A 104 3.09 -5.73 0.38
N SER A 105 3.63 -6.69 1.12
CA SER A 105 4.53 -7.73 0.60
C SER A 105 3.81 -8.94 -0.01
N LYS A 106 2.47 -9.01 0.14
CA LYS A 106 1.67 -10.09 -0.44
C LYS A 106 1.85 -10.16 -1.95
N VAL A 107 1.90 -11.38 -2.45
CA VAL A 107 1.96 -11.72 -3.88
C VAL A 107 0.67 -12.39 -4.32
N GLU A 108 0.25 -12.24 -5.57
CA GLU A 108 -0.86 -13.01 -6.15
C GLU A 108 -0.37 -14.39 -6.67
N TYR A 109 -1.26 -15.36 -6.82
CA TYR A 109 -0.88 -16.77 -7.03
C TYR A 109 -0.40 -17.09 -8.46
N LEU A 110 -0.86 -16.37 -9.48
CA LEU A 110 -0.61 -16.72 -10.89
C LEU A 110 0.80 -16.33 -11.34
N SER A 111 1.21 -15.11 -11.03
CA SER A 111 2.48 -14.54 -11.49
C SER A 111 3.37 -14.03 -10.35
N ASN A 112 3.02 -14.30 -9.08
CA ASN A 112 3.75 -13.78 -7.91
C ASN A 112 3.93 -12.25 -7.92
N ARG A 113 3.02 -11.52 -8.58
CA ARG A 113 3.03 -10.05 -8.59
C ARG A 113 2.58 -9.49 -7.25
N THR A 114 3.30 -8.47 -6.77
CA THR A 114 2.92 -7.63 -5.62
C THR A 114 2.10 -6.42 -6.07
N ALA A 115 1.53 -5.68 -5.12
CA ALA A 115 0.88 -4.40 -5.39
C ALA A 115 1.79 -3.39 -6.13
N LEU A 116 3.11 -3.43 -5.87
CA LEU A 116 4.10 -2.59 -6.53
C LEU A 116 4.19 -2.87 -8.04
N HIS A 117 4.07 -4.12 -8.46
CA HIS A 117 4.06 -4.49 -9.88
C HIS A 117 2.84 -3.92 -10.58
N PHE A 118 1.66 -4.03 -9.98
CA PHE A 118 0.42 -3.49 -10.55
C PHE A 118 0.44 -1.96 -10.64
N ALA A 119 0.97 -1.27 -9.62
CA ALA A 119 1.13 0.18 -9.65
C ALA A 119 2.11 0.62 -10.75
N ALA A 120 3.24 -0.08 -10.90
CA ALA A 120 4.23 0.20 -11.92
C ALA A 120 3.75 -0.09 -13.34
N GLU A 121 2.97 -1.16 -13.54
CA GLU A 121 2.32 -1.50 -14.81
C GLU A 121 1.31 -0.42 -15.24
N GLY A 122 0.50 0.09 -14.29
CA GLY A 122 -0.49 1.13 -14.55
C GLY A 122 0.04 2.58 -14.54
N GLY A 123 1.31 2.80 -14.19
CA GLY A 123 1.90 4.14 -14.14
C GLY A 123 1.50 4.97 -12.91
N HIS A 124 1.02 4.30 -11.86
CA HIS A 124 0.43 4.92 -10.68
C HIS A 124 1.49 5.29 -9.64
N VAL A 125 2.31 6.29 -9.96
CA VAL A 125 3.46 6.72 -9.14
C VAL A 125 3.09 7.12 -7.70
N ARG A 126 1.89 7.67 -7.47
CA ARG A 126 1.39 7.97 -6.11
C ARG A 126 1.15 6.69 -5.29
N CYS A 127 0.68 5.63 -5.92
CA CYS A 127 0.55 4.32 -5.27
C CYS A 127 1.94 3.76 -4.92
N ILE A 128 2.93 3.88 -5.82
CA ILE A 128 4.31 3.47 -5.53
C ILE A 128 4.87 4.22 -4.31
N ARG A 129 4.72 5.56 -4.28
CA ARG A 129 5.10 6.41 -3.15
C ARG A 129 4.47 5.94 -1.83
N LEU A 130 3.19 5.60 -1.84
CA LEU A 130 2.47 5.11 -0.66
C LEU A 130 2.93 3.72 -0.23
N LEU A 131 3.15 2.80 -1.18
CA LEU A 131 3.57 1.43 -0.89
C LEU A 131 4.93 1.35 -0.18
N VAL A 132 5.81 2.32 -0.43
CA VAL A 132 7.12 2.38 0.23
C VAL A 132 7.13 3.18 1.53
N ALA A 133 5.99 3.75 1.93
CA ALA A 133 5.90 4.59 3.12
C ALA A 133 6.17 3.84 4.44
N ASP A 134 5.93 2.53 4.43
CA ASP A 134 6.22 1.63 5.54
C ASP A 134 7.69 1.25 5.67
N PHE A 135 8.56 1.80 4.84
CA PHE A 135 10.00 1.67 4.94
C PHE A 135 10.61 3.04 5.23
N SER A 136 11.48 3.14 6.24
CA SER A 136 12.27 4.35 6.44
C SER A 136 13.32 4.42 5.35
N TYR A 137 13.32 5.48 4.54
CA TYR A 137 14.47 5.82 3.70
C TYR A 137 15.01 7.16 4.20
N GLY A 138 16.22 7.12 4.76
CA GLY A 138 16.95 8.32 5.12
C GLY A 138 17.52 8.95 3.85
N ALA A 139 17.36 10.27 3.69
CA ALA A 139 18.08 11.03 2.69
C ALA A 139 19.57 11.03 3.04
N THR A 140 20.29 9.96 2.69
CA THR A 140 21.75 9.98 2.62
C THR A 140 22.14 10.66 1.32
N VAL A 141 21.89 11.97 1.25
CA VAL A 141 22.55 12.80 0.25
C VAL A 141 23.99 12.92 0.71
N SER A 142 24.87 12.18 0.08
CA SER A 142 26.31 12.35 0.23
C SER A 142 26.69 13.70 -0.39
N LEU A 143 26.46 14.79 0.35
CA LEU A 143 27.05 16.08 0.06
C LEU A 143 28.44 16.07 0.70
N THR A 144 29.43 15.83 -0.16
CA THR A 144 30.85 16.19 -0.01
C THR A 144 31.58 15.66 1.22
N ASP A 145 32.56 14.82 0.94
CA ASP A 145 33.74 14.58 1.78
C ASP A 145 34.26 15.92 2.36
N GLY A 146 34.19 16.06 3.68
CA GLY A 146 34.45 17.31 4.39
C GLY A 146 34.11 17.19 5.88
N ALA A 147 35.09 16.72 6.64
CA ALA A 147 35.03 16.49 8.09
C ALA A 147 34.38 17.65 8.89
N GLN A 148 33.47 17.30 9.80
CA GLN A 148 33.68 17.48 11.24
C GLN A 148 32.70 16.61 12.05
N GLU A 149 33.29 15.85 12.97
CA GLU A 149 32.61 15.03 13.96
C GLU A 149 31.86 15.90 14.98
N GLY A 150 30.60 15.57 15.25
CA GLY A 150 29.79 16.16 16.31
C GLY A 150 28.61 15.25 16.63
N SER A 151 28.74 14.47 17.70
CA SER A 151 27.94 13.29 18.04
C SER A 151 26.47 13.57 18.39
N SER A 152 25.60 12.64 17.97
CA SER A 152 24.40 12.23 18.72
C SER A 152 24.16 10.73 18.48
N PRO A 153 24.00 9.88 19.52
CA PRO A 153 23.94 8.43 19.36
C PRO A 153 22.52 7.98 19.01
N GLY A 154 22.11 8.18 17.76
CA GLY A 154 21.04 7.42 17.13
C GLY A 154 21.64 6.18 16.46
N SER A 155 21.11 5.00 16.73
CA SER A 155 21.69 3.70 16.36
C SER A 155 21.93 3.56 14.84
N PRO A 156 23.17 3.29 14.37
CA PRO A 156 23.45 3.01 12.95
C PRO A 156 22.78 1.72 12.43
N LEU A 157 22.26 0.88 13.33
CA LEU A 157 21.69 -0.44 13.04
C LEU A 157 20.24 -0.39 12.53
N GLU A 158 19.42 0.59 12.94
CA GLU A 158 18.02 0.68 12.50
C GLU A 158 17.89 1.16 11.05
N HIS A 159 18.69 2.17 10.65
CA HIS A 159 18.66 2.70 9.29
C HIS A 159 19.11 1.68 8.22
N GLY A 160 20.06 0.78 8.56
CA GLY A 160 20.52 -0.26 7.65
C GLY A 160 19.50 -1.39 7.42
N TYR A 161 18.69 -1.71 8.43
CA TYR A 161 17.67 -2.76 8.35
C TYR A 161 16.50 -2.34 7.46
N ASP A 162 16.03 -1.10 7.61
CA ASP A 162 14.93 -0.55 6.81
C ASP A 162 15.33 -0.37 5.34
N GLN A 163 16.58 0.05 5.07
CA GLN A 163 17.11 0.16 3.70
C GLN A 163 17.19 -1.21 2.99
N LEU A 164 17.62 -2.26 3.70
CA LEU A 164 17.66 -3.61 3.15
C LEU A 164 16.26 -4.16 2.90
N ALA A 165 15.30 -3.90 3.80
CA ALA A 165 13.91 -4.29 3.63
C ALA A 165 13.27 -3.58 2.42
N LEU A 166 13.52 -2.28 2.25
CA LEU A 166 13.08 -1.50 1.09
C LEU A 166 13.67 -2.06 -0.19
N SER A 167 14.99 -2.29 -0.22
CA SER A 167 15.67 -2.87 -1.37
C SER A 167 15.09 -4.23 -1.76
N LYS A 168 14.84 -5.13 -0.80
CA LYS A 168 14.17 -6.43 -1.05
C LYS A 168 12.74 -6.27 -1.57
N PHE A 169 12.00 -5.28 -1.09
CA PHE A 169 10.62 -5.02 -1.52
C PHE A 169 10.57 -4.47 -2.95
N VAL A 170 11.37 -3.43 -3.25
CA VAL A 170 11.43 -2.77 -4.56
C VAL A 170 11.95 -3.71 -5.64
N ASN A 171 12.93 -4.55 -5.29
CA ASN A 171 13.55 -5.51 -6.21
C ASN A 171 12.90 -6.89 -6.19
N LYS A 172 11.74 -7.04 -5.55
CA LYS A 172 11.00 -8.30 -5.58
C LYS A 172 10.60 -8.60 -7.02
N ALA A 173 11.09 -9.71 -7.57
CA ALA A 173 10.71 -10.17 -8.88
C ALA A 173 9.40 -10.99 -8.82
N ALA A 174 8.52 -10.74 -9.79
CA ALA A 174 7.43 -11.61 -10.17
C ALA A 174 7.96 -12.86 -10.90
N ASN A 175 7.05 -13.73 -11.33
CA ASN A 175 7.38 -14.86 -12.20
C ASN A 175 8.09 -14.37 -13.46
N GLY A 176 9.10 -15.13 -13.92
CA GLY A 176 9.94 -14.73 -15.05
C GLY A 176 11.00 -13.68 -14.69
N GLY A 177 11.26 -13.38 -13.42
CA GLY A 177 12.31 -12.44 -13.02
C GLY A 177 11.94 -10.96 -13.25
N VAL A 178 10.70 -10.68 -13.65
CA VAL A 178 10.24 -9.33 -13.99
C VAL A 178 10.02 -8.52 -12.71
N THR A 179 10.68 -7.37 -12.59
CA THR A 179 10.51 -6.46 -11.45
C THR A 179 9.54 -5.33 -11.78
N ALA A 180 9.13 -4.55 -10.77
CA ALA A 180 8.34 -3.33 -10.99
C ALA A 180 9.02 -2.34 -11.95
N LEU A 181 10.35 -2.23 -11.91
CA LEU A 181 11.13 -1.38 -12.81
C LEU A 181 10.97 -1.80 -14.28
N HIS A 182 10.95 -3.11 -14.56
CA HIS A 182 10.69 -3.62 -15.91
C HIS A 182 9.29 -3.24 -16.40
N MET A 183 8.25 -3.41 -15.56
CA MET A 183 6.87 -3.08 -15.92
C MET A 183 6.69 -1.59 -16.21
N ALA A 184 7.24 -0.71 -15.35
CA ALA A 184 7.19 0.74 -15.56
C ALA A 184 7.97 1.16 -16.83
N ALA A 185 9.13 0.54 -17.08
CA ALA A 185 9.94 0.81 -18.25
C ALA A 185 9.23 0.43 -19.56
N LEU A 186 8.65 -0.77 -19.63
CA LEU A 186 7.92 -1.26 -20.81
C LEU A 186 6.72 -0.39 -21.17
N ASN A 187 5.98 0.07 -20.17
CA ASN A 187 4.81 0.90 -20.38
C ASN A 187 5.14 2.39 -20.52
N GLY A 188 6.43 2.77 -20.49
CA GLY A 188 6.88 4.15 -20.68
C GLY A 188 6.52 5.10 -19.53
N HIS A 189 6.32 4.59 -18.32
CA HIS A 189 5.91 5.37 -17.15
C HIS A 189 7.12 6.01 -16.47
N PHE A 190 7.60 7.12 -17.05
CA PHE A 190 8.81 7.82 -16.59
C PHE A 190 8.82 8.14 -15.10
N ASP A 191 7.75 8.73 -14.56
CA ASP A 191 7.67 9.09 -13.14
C ASP A 191 7.82 7.86 -12.21
N CYS A 192 7.29 6.71 -12.62
CA CYS A 192 7.44 5.45 -11.89
C CYS A 192 8.86 4.91 -11.99
N VAL A 193 9.44 4.87 -13.20
CA VAL A 193 10.85 4.46 -13.40
C VAL A 193 11.76 5.33 -12.56
N HIS A 194 11.58 6.64 -12.61
CA HIS A 194 12.40 7.60 -11.88
C HIS A 194 12.31 7.41 -10.37
N LEU A 195 11.08 7.33 -9.82
CA LEU A 195 10.88 7.08 -8.38
C LEU A 195 11.46 5.72 -7.95
N LEU A 196 11.25 4.65 -8.72
CA LEU A 196 11.79 3.33 -8.39
C LEU A 196 13.32 3.34 -8.34
N LEU A 197 13.97 4.07 -9.25
CA LEU A 197 15.42 4.23 -9.26
C LEU A 197 15.95 5.01 -8.04
N ASP A 198 15.23 6.04 -7.59
CA ASP A 198 15.55 6.75 -6.34
C ASP A 198 15.33 5.89 -5.10
N LEU A 199 14.42 4.92 -5.19
CA LEU A 199 14.17 3.90 -4.16
C LEU A 199 15.10 2.68 -4.31
N HIS A 200 16.21 2.82 -5.05
CA HIS A 200 17.24 1.80 -5.25
C HIS A 200 16.75 0.52 -5.96
N ALA A 201 15.88 0.67 -6.96
CA ALA A 201 15.61 -0.41 -7.91
C ALA A 201 16.87 -0.79 -8.68
N ASP A 202 17.15 -2.09 -8.77
CA ASP A 202 18.30 -2.65 -9.47
C ASP A 202 18.08 -2.58 -10.98
N VAL A 203 18.90 -1.75 -11.62
CA VAL A 203 18.90 -1.51 -13.07
C VAL A 203 19.43 -2.71 -13.85
N SER A 204 20.24 -3.56 -13.20
CA SER A 204 20.91 -4.71 -13.81
C SER A 204 20.11 -6.00 -13.72
N SER A 205 19.00 -6.01 -12.99
CA SER A 205 18.10 -7.16 -12.89
C SER A 205 17.66 -7.65 -14.27
N ILE A 206 17.62 -8.96 -14.45
CA ILE A 206 17.31 -9.63 -15.71
C ILE A 206 16.09 -10.55 -15.59
N CYS A 207 15.35 -10.68 -16.69
CA CYS A 207 14.25 -11.65 -16.80
C CYS A 207 14.77 -13.09 -17.01
N LEU A 208 13.99 -14.09 -16.60
CA LEU A 208 14.33 -15.53 -16.65
C LEU A 208 13.49 -16.29 -17.69
N TYR A 209 14.00 -17.45 -18.13
CA TYR A 209 13.45 -18.28 -19.22
C TYR A 209 12.00 -18.76 -19.06
N TYR A 210 11.48 -18.79 -17.83
CA TYR A 210 10.16 -19.35 -17.54
C TYR A 210 9.15 -18.24 -17.33
N THR A 211 8.45 -17.80 -18.38
CA THR A 211 6.99 -17.51 -18.36
C THR A 211 6.42 -17.15 -19.73
N SER A 212 5.20 -17.62 -19.98
CA SER A 212 4.45 -17.57 -21.23
C SER A 212 3.44 -16.41 -21.32
N SER A 213 3.60 -15.29 -20.63
CA SER A 213 2.61 -14.21 -20.75
C SER A 213 3.23 -12.83 -20.69
N THR A 214 2.98 -12.08 -21.77
CA THR A 214 3.29 -10.67 -22.08
C THR A 214 4.66 -10.41 -22.73
N GLY A 215 4.60 -10.05 -24.03
CA GLY A 215 5.63 -9.31 -24.77
C GLY A 215 7.07 -9.78 -24.60
N SER A 216 7.35 -11.04 -24.94
CA SER A 216 8.66 -11.65 -24.66
C SER A 216 9.80 -10.98 -25.44
N ILE A 217 10.40 -9.95 -24.84
CA ILE A 217 11.65 -9.32 -25.30
C ILE A 217 12.79 -10.35 -25.26
N GLY A 218 12.63 -11.40 -24.45
CA GLY A 218 13.54 -12.54 -24.32
C GLY A 218 14.09 -12.63 -22.90
N ALA A 219 14.45 -13.85 -22.49
CA ALA A 219 15.19 -14.06 -21.23
C ALA A 219 16.51 -13.26 -21.25
N GLY A 220 17.02 -12.88 -20.07
CA GLY A 220 18.21 -12.05 -19.94
C GLY A 220 17.97 -10.56 -20.21
N SER A 221 16.75 -10.14 -20.54
CA SER A 221 16.42 -8.74 -20.80
C SER A 221 16.39 -7.93 -19.50
N THR A 222 17.07 -6.78 -19.51
CA THR A 222 17.09 -5.79 -18.42
C THR A 222 15.97 -4.76 -18.57
N ALA A 223 15.81 -3.89 -17.56
CA ALA A 223 14.89 -2.75 -17.62
C ALA A 223 15.13 -1.84 -18.84
N LEU A 224 16.38 -1.70 -19.31
CA LEU A 224 16.68 -0.91 -20.50
C LEU A 224 16.17 -1.56 -21.80
N HIS A 225 16.17 -2.90 -21.89
CA HIS A 225 15.54 -3.61 -23.00
C HIS A 225 14.02 -3.38 -22.99
N TYR A 226 13.40 -3.41 -21.80
CA TYR A 226 11.98 -3.12 -21.63
C TYR A 226 11.64 -1.67 -22.01
N ALA A 227 12.44 -0.69 -21.57
CA ALA A 227 12.28 0.71 -21.98
C ALA A 227 12.45 0.91 -23.49
N ALA A 228 13.40 0.20 -24.11
CA ALA A 228 13.63 0.24 -25.54
C ALA A 228 12.43 -0.32 -26.33
N CYS A 229 11.83 -1.41 -25.84
CA CYS A 229 10.57 -1.96 -26.36
C CYS A 229 9.39 -1.00 -26.19
N GLY A 230 9.32 -0.29 -25.06
CA GLY A 230 8.24 0.67 -24.75
C GLY A 230 8.36 2.00 -25.50
N GLY A 231 9.53 2.33 -26.04
CA GLY A 231 9.73 3.50 -26.89
C GLY A 231 9.88 4.84 -26.15
N ASN A 232 9.85 4.88 -24.82
CA ASN A 232 9.93 6.13 -24.06
C ASN A 232 11.39 6.62 -23.89
N LEU A 233 11.69 7.75 -24.52
CA LEU A 233 13.03 8.38 -24.49
C LEU A 233 13.51 8.70 -23.07
N LYS A 234 12.66 9.30 -22.23
CA LYS A 234 13.05 9.71 -20.88
C LYS A 234 13.32 8.50 -19.98
N CYS A 235 12.54 7.41 -20.11
CA CYS A 235 12.81 6.16 -19.42
C CYS A 235 14.19 5.60 -19.78
N CYS A 236 14.53 5.56 -21.07
CA CYS A 236 15.87 5.13 -21.50
C CYS A 236 16.96 6.05 -20.95
N GLN A 237 16.78 7.37 -21.02
CA GLN A 237 17.77 8.34 -20.53
C GLN A 237 18.03 8.17 -19.03
N VAL A 238 16.99 8.08 -18.19
CA VAL A 238 17.16 7.96 -16.74
C VAL A 238 17.76 6.62 -16.34
N LEU A 239 17.36 5.52 -17.01
CA LEU A 239 17.97 4.20 -16.77
C LEU A 239 19.46 4.23 -17.06
N ILE A 240 19.88 4.82 -18.18
CA ILE A 240 21.30 4.94 -18.52
C ILE A 240 22.02 5.89 -17.55
N ALA A 241 21.39 7.02 -17.17
CA ALA A 241 21.94 7.94 -16.17
C ALA A 241 22.23 7.22 -14.83
N ARG A 242 21.41 6.24 -14.47
CA ARG A 242 21.56 5.41 -13.26
C ARG A 242 22.37 4.12 -13.49
N GLY A 243 23.12 4.03 -14.58
CA GLY A 243 24.09 2.95 -14.81
C GLY A 243 23.61 1.78 -15.67
N ALA A 244 22.47 1.88 -16.36
CA ALA A 244 22.06 0.86 -17.32
C ALA A 244 23.07 0.76 -18.47
N SER A 245 23.61 -0.45 -18.67
CA SER A 245 24.54 -0.71 -19.78
C SER A 245 23.78 -0.82 -21.11
N ARG A 246 24.27 -0.08 -22.12
CA ARG A 246 23.82 -0.18 -23.52
C ARG A 246 24.32 -1.43 -24.23
N SER A 247 25.36 -2.06 -23.70
CA SER A 247 26.08 -3.19 -24.32
C SER A 247 25.64 -4.55 -23.78
N THR A 248 24.72 -4.59 -22.81
CA THR A 248 24.18 -5.85 -22.30
C THR A 248 23.34 -6.51 -23.37
N VAL A 249 23.66 -7.76 -23.68
CA VAL A 249 22.85 -8.60 -24.57
C VAL A 249 21.95 -9.51 -23.77
N ASN A 250 20.72 -9.70 -24.25
CA ASN A 250 19.84 -10.72 -23.70
C ASN A 250 20.15 -12.11 -24.29
N CYS A 251 19.39 -13.14 -23.91
CA CYS A 251 19.61 -14.51 -24.35
C CYS A 251 19.38 -14.74 -25.86
N ASN A 252 18.70 -13.83 -26.54
CA ASN A 252 18.56 -13.85 -28.00
C ASN A 252 19.74 -13.17 -28.71
N GLY A 253 20.72 -12.66 -27.97
CA GLY A 253 21.84 -11.87 -28.49
C GLY A 253 21.46 -10.45 -28.87
N TRP A 254 20.30 -9.94 -28.45
CA TRP A 254 19.84 -8.59 -28.78
C TRP A 254 20.34 -7.58 -27.77
N LEU A 255 20.84 -6.45 -28.27
CA LEU A 255 21.07 -5.25 -27.47
C LEU A 255 19.75 -4.49 -27.26
N PRO A 256 19.67 -3.55 -26.30
CA PRO A 256 18.52 -2.65 -26.17
C PRO A 256 18.21 -1.90 -27.47
N ARG A 257 19.22 -1.51 -28.24
CA ARG A 257 19.04 -0.89 -29.56
C ARG A 257 18.34 -1.82 -30.56
N ASP A 258 18.68 -3.10 -30.57
CA ASP A 258 18.09 -4.07 -31.49
C ASP A 258 16.63 -4.33 -31.12
N VAL A 259 16.33 -4.40 -29.82
CA VAL A 259 14.95 -4.41 -29.32
C VAL A 259 14.19 -3.16 -29.77
N ALA A 260 14.75 -1.95 -29.59
CA ALA A 260 14.09 -0.74 -30.09
C ALA A 260 13.79 -0.82 -31.60
N ARG A 261 14.71 -1.35 -32.41
CA ARG A 261 14.49 -1.52 -33.86
C ARG A 261 13.39 -2.54 -34.16
N LEU A 262 13.41 -3.70 -33.50
CA LEU A 262 12.44 -4.78 -33.71
C LEU A 262 11.01 -4.35 -33.34
N TRP A 263 10.86 -3.46 -32.35
CA TRP A 263 9.58 -2.89 -31.93
C TRP A 263 9.26 -1.52 -32.58
N GLY A 264 9.99 -1.11 -33.61
CA GLY A 264 9.69 0.10 -34.39
C GLY A 264 10.01 1.45 -33.70
N CYS A 265 10.73 1.42 -32.59
CA CYS A 265 11.14 2.59 -31.80
C CYS A 265 12.44 3.23 -32.33
N HIS A 266 12.49 3.54 -33.64
CA HIS A 266 13.72 3.95 -34.34
C HIS A 266 14.37 5.23 -33.78
N TRP A 267 13.58 6.13 -33.18
CA TRP A 267 14.09 7.36 -32.56
C TRP A 267 15.01 7.11 -31.36
N LEU A 268 14.96 5.92 -30.75
CA LEU A 268 15.84 5.55 -29.65
C LEU A 268 17.20 5.01 -30.12
N GLU A 269 17.37 4.69 -31.41
CA GLU A 269 18.57 3.99 -31.88
C GLU A 269 19.87 4.77 -31.63
N GLN A 270 19.84 6.09 -31.80
CA GLN A 270 21.01 6.93 -31.54
C GLN A 270 21.35 6.98 -30.05
N LEU A 271 20.35 7.06 -29.16
CA LEU A 271 20.56 7.05 -27.71
C LEU A 271 21.10 5.70 -27.22
N LEU A 272 20.55 4.61 -27.74
CA LEU A 272 20.84 3.24 -27.30
C LEU A 272 22.08 2.61 -27.96
N SER A 273 22.66 3.28 -28.95
CA SER A 273 23.91 2.81 -29.58
C SER A 273 25.03 2.67 -28.52
N PRO A 274 25.77 1.54 -28.46
CA PRO A 274 26.82 1.33 -27.46
C PRO A 274 27.87 2.44 -27.42
N ASN A 275 28.20 3.03 -28.57
CA ASN A 275 29.18 4.10 -28.73
C ASN A 275 28.50 5.48 -28.89
N SER A 276 27.28 5.63 -28.38
CA SER A 276 26.56 6.90 -28.47
C SER A 276 27.29 8.01 -27.72
N GLY A 277 27.63 9.09 -28.41
CA GLY A 277 28.12 10.33 -27.81
C GLY A 277 27.00 11.23 -27.27
N PHE A 278 25.75 10.75 -27.22
CA PHE A 278 24.61 11.54 -26.80
C PHE A 278 24.72 11.88 -25.31
N THR A 279 24.73 13.18 -25.00
CA THR A 279 24.77 13.66 -23.61
C THR A 279 23.45 13.31 -22.91
N ILE A 280 23.55 12.59 -21.79
CA ILE A 280 22.40 12.25 -20.96
C ILE A 280 22.14 13.42 -20.02
N PRO A 281 20.88 13.90 -19.91
CA PRO A 281 20.57 14.97 -18.95
C PRO A 281 20.82 14.51 -17.52
N LEU A 282 21.14 15.46 -16.64
CA LEU A 282 21.12 15.24 -15.19
C LEU A 282 19.66 15.05 -14.75
N PHE A 283 19.43 14.13 -13.82
CA PHE A 283 18.12 13.91 -13.21
C PHE A 283 18.21 14.22 -11.72
N ASP A 284 17.55 15.30 -11.30
CA ASP A 284 17.32 15.60 -9.89
C ASP A 284 16.47 14.51 -9.23
N PRO A 285 16.47 14.38 -7.90
CA PRO A 285 15.61 13.43 -7.20
C PRO A 285 14.12 13.60 -7.57
N SER A 286 13.39 12.48 -7.56
CA SER A 286 11.99 12.40 -7.93
C SER A 286 11.12 13.28 -7.04
N ASN A 287 10.27 14.06 -7.70
CA ASN A 287 9.25 14.93 -7.08
C ASN A 287 8.17 14.15 -6.28
N TYR A 288 8.23 12.82 -6.30
CA TYR A 288 7.32 11.93 -5.56
C TYR A 288 7.96 11.35 -4.30
N LEU A 289 9.21 11.69 -3.99
CA LEU A 289 9.77 11.42 -2.67
C LEU A 289 8.97 12.19 -1.59
N SER A 290 8.94 11.59 -0.41
CA SER A 290 8.08 11.99 0.70
C SER A 290 8.65 11.54 2.04
N LEU A 291 9.44 12.38 2.69
CA LEU A 291 9.99 12.13 4.02
C LEU A 291 8.90 12.06 5.12
N PRO A 292 7.91 12.98 5.18
CA PRO A 292 6.97 12.99 6.30
C PRO A 292 5.94 11.85 6.26
N LEU A 293 5.86 11.09 5.16
CA LEU A 293 4.76 10.14 4.92
C LEU A 293 4.71 9.01 5.96
N ARG A 294 5.88 8.50 6.39
CA ARG A 294 5.95 7.48 7.44
C ARG A 294 5.38 8.00 8.76
N SER A 295 5.90 9.15 9.22
CA SER A 295 5.48 9.76 10.50
C SER A 295 3.98 10.00 10.56
N ILE A 296 3.38 10.54 9.48
CA ILE A 296 1.94 10.81 9.47
C ILE A 296 1.10 9.53 9.37
N LEU A 297 1.57 8.50 8.66
CA LEU A 297 0.90 7.20 8.62
C LEU A 297 0.91 6.52 10.00
N ASP A 298 2.03 6.58 10.72
CA ASP A 298 2.13 6.02 12.07
C ASP A 298 1.18 6.75 13.04
N ILE A 299 1.15 8.08 12.99
CA ILE A 299 0.19 8.85 13.79
C ILE A 299 -1.26 8.52 13.40
N ALA A 300 -1.55 8.36 12.10
CA ALA A 300 -2.87 8.00 11.62
C ALA A 300 -3.30 6.60 12.09
N ARG A 301 -2.38 5.64 12.15
CA ARG A 301 -2.62 4.29 12.69
C ARG A 301 -2.94 4.31 14.18
N ASP A 302 -2.30 5.19 14.93
CA ASP A 302 -2.48 5.30 16.38
C ASP A 302 -3.75 6.08 16.78
N CYS A 303 -4.14 7.06 15.96
CA CYS A 303 -5.33 7.90 16.22
C CYS A 303 -6.60 7.40 15.52
N GLY A 304 -6.45 6.59 14.47
CA GLY A 304 -7.52 6.23 13.55
C GLY A 304 -7.95 7.38 12.63
N LEU A 305 -8.75 7.05 11.60
CA LEU A 305 -9.33 8.02 10.66
C LEU A 305 -10.68 8.54 11.19
N GLN A 306 -10.70 9.19 12.35
CA GLN A 306 -11.96 9.70 12.94
C GLN A 306 -12.61 10.76 12.02
N SER A 307 -13.91 10.62 11.77
CA SER A 307 -14.77 11.60 11.09
C SER A 307 -15.46 12.53 12.10
N SER A 308 -14.78 12.91 13.17
CA SER A 308 -15.36 13.83 14.16
C SER A 308 -15.39 15.24 13.58
N THR A 309 -16.52 15.62 12.99
CA THR A 309 -16.88 17.01 12.71
C THR A 309 -17.00 17.73 14.05
N ALA A 310 -16.22 18.80 14.26
CA ALA A 310 -16.31 19.59 15.48
C ALA A 310 -17.74 20.17 15.63
N SER A 311 -18.29 20.16 16.84
CA SER A 311 -19.49 20.95 17.16
C SER A 311 -19.18 22.44 17.08
N SER A 312 -20.18 23.24 16.75
CA SER A 312 -20.16 24.57 16.09
C SER A 312 -19.33 25.72 16.68
N ASP A 313 -18.56 25.54 17.75
CA ASP A 313 -18.09 26.68 18.57
C ASP A 313 -16.55 26.74 18.78
N ASP A 314 -15.74 26.04 17.99
CA ASP A 314 -14.29 25.93 18.27
C ASP A 314 -13.38 26.75 17.32
N ASP A 315 -12.65 27.72 17.88
CA ASP A 315 -11.51 28.45 17.27
C ASP A 315 -10.32 27.53 16.88
N ASN A 316 -10.48 26.21 17.01
CA ASN A 316 -9.44 25.18 16.88
C ASN A 316 -9.53 24.37 15.58
N LEU A 317 -10.25 24.86 14.57
CA LEU A 317 -10.38 24.20 13.27
C LEU A 317 -9.08 24.24 12.46
N CYS A 318 -8.79 23.15 11.76
CA CYS A 318 -7.64 23.05 10.87
C CYS A 318 -7.72 24.12 9.79
N ALA A 319 -6.70 24.98 9.73
CA ALA A 319 -6.62 26.08 8.78
C ALA A 319 -6.67 25.65 7.29
N VAL A 320 -6.47 24.36 7.00
CA VAL A 320 -6.51 23.81 5.64
C VAL A 320 -7.91 23.36 5.21
N CYS A 321 -8.66 22.67 6.07
CA CYS A 321 -9.99 22.15 5.71
C CYS A 321 -11.15 22.86 6.39
N LEU A 322 -10.92 23.63 7.45
CA LEU A 322 -11.94 24.34 8.22
C LEU A 322 -13.05 23.43 8.79
N GLU A 323 -12.83 22.12 8.83
CA GLU A 323 -13.84 21.12 9.23
C GLU A 323 -13.42 20.27 10.43
N ARG A 324 -12.12 19.99 10.55
CA ARG A 324 -11.55 19.02 11.50
C ARG A 324 -10.59 19.72 12.43
N VAL A 325 -10.53 19.28 13.68
CA VAL A 325 -9.55 19.79 14.66
C VAL A 325 -8.13 19.33 14.30
N CYS A 326 -7.14 20.18 14.54
CA CYS A 326 -5.75 19.79 14.39
C CYS A 326 -5.34 18.70 15.39
N THR A 327 -4.58 17.73 14.90
CA THR A 327 -4.11 16.58 15.68
C THR A 327 -2.61 16.34 15.56
N VAL A 328 -1.96 16.98 14.58
CA VAL A 328 -0.52 16.89 14.34
C VAL A 328 0.09 18.27 14.19
N ALA A 329 1.37 18.40 14.52
CA ALA A 329 2.19 19.55 14.18
C ALA A 329 3.32 19.11 13.24
N SER A 330 3.67 19.98 12.31
CA SER A 330 4.80 19.78 11.40
C SER A 330 6.12 20.09 12.11
N GLU A 331 7.08 19.18 12.03
CA GLU A 331 8.43 19.44 12.51
C GLU A 331 9.09 20.54 11.66
N GLY A 332 9.83 21.43 12.32
CA GLY A 332 10.50 22.57 11.69
C GLY A 332 9.69 23.87 11.72
N CYS A 333 8.41 23.86 11.33
CA CYS A 333 7.60 25.09 11.29
C CYS A 333 6.48 25.17 12.35
N GLY A 334 6.18 24.09 13.07
CA GLY A 334 5.24 24.09 14.21
C GLY A 334 3.77 24.27 13.83
N HIS A 335 3.45 24.47 12.55
CA HIS A 335 2.09 24.62 12.08
C HIS A 335 1.30 23.32 12.30
N GLU A 336 0.10 23.49 12.84
CA GLU A 336 -0.81 22.40 13.17
C GLU A 336 -1.74 22.07 12.01
N LEU A 337 -1.99 20.78 11.80
CA LEU A 337 -2.85 20.22 10.76
C LEU A 337 -3.71 19.10 11.34
N CYS A 338 -4.87 18.84 10.75
CA CYS A 338 -5.59 17.60 11.02
C CYS A 338 -4.93 16.43 10.25
N ILE A 339 -5.02 15.21 10.80
CA ILE A 339 -4.43 14.00 10.19
C ILE A 339 -4.83 13.84 8.72
N THR A 340 -6.11 14.06 8.37
CA THR A 340 -6.59 13.94 6.98
C THR A 340 -5.91 14.94 6.05
N CYS A 341 -5.74 16.20 6.47
CA CYS A 341 -5.04 17.21 5.68
C CYS A 341 -3.56 16.88 5.54
N ALA A 342 -2.89 16.46 6.62
CA ALA A 342 -1.49 16.08 6.59
C ALA A 342 -1.25 14.83 5.70
N LEU A 343 -2.12 13.83 5.78
CA LEU A 343 -2.11 12.65 4.91
C LEU A 343 -2.34 13.02 3.44
N CYS A 344 -3.32 13.88 3.16
CA CYS A 344 -3.62 14.34 1.80
C CYS A 344 -2.43 15.14 1.22
N LEU A 345 -1.86 16.05 2.02
CA LEU A 345 -0.66 16.80 1.68
C LEU A 345 0.49 15.86 1.33
N CYS A 346 0.75 14.84 2.15
CA CYS A 346 1.83 13.90 1.92
C CYS A 346 1.63 12.98 0.70
N SER A 347 0.39 12.75 0.27
CA SER A 347 0.09 11.88 -0.87
C SER A 347 0.02 12.62 -2.20
N THR A 348 -0.40 13.88 -2.18
CA THR A 348 -0.71 14.65 -3.39
C THR A 348 0.41 15.59 -3.83
N SER A 349 1.26 16.03 -2.91
CA SER A 349 2.32 17.01 -3.18
C SER A 349 3.31 16.52 -4.23
N LYS A 350 3.53 17.33 -5.26
CA LYS A 350 4.67 17.17 -6.16
C LYS A 350 5.65 18.28 -5.83
N THR A 351 6.79 17.93 -5.27
CA THR A 351 7.80 18.91 -4.89
C THR A 351 8.78 19.10 -6.03
N THR A 352 8.95 20.32 -6.49
CA THR A 352 10.13 20.68 -7.27
C THR A 352 11.25 20.92 -6.28
N PRO A 353 12.47 20.40 -6.51
CA PRO A 353 13.60 20.70 -5.65
C PRO A 353 13.88 22.21 -5.71
N GLU A 354 13.46 22.95 -4.68
CA GLU A 354 14.02 24.28 -4.40
C GLU A 354 15.43 24.08 -3.88
N THR A 355 16.36 24.96 -4.25
CA THR A 355 17.81 24.75 -4.15
C THR A 355 18.32 24.45 -2.74
N ASP A 356 17.54 24.76 -1.70
CA ASP A 356 17.89 24.59 -0.28
C ASP A 356 17.06 23.53 0.47
N ALA A 357 16.10 22.87 -0.20
CA ALA A 357 15.20 21.92 0.46
C ALA A 357 15.68 20.46 0.35
N LEU A 358 15.69 19.73 1.46
CA LEU A 358 16.05 18.30 1.48
C LEU A 358 15.11 17.50 0.55
N PRO A 359 15.64 16.63 -0.35
CA PRO A 359 14.81 15.82 -1.23
C PRO A 359 13.75 15.02 -0.49
N GLY A 360 12.50 15.12 -0.93
CA GLY A 360 11.35 14.48 -0.30
C GLY A 360 10.72 15.25 0.86
N SER A 361 11.29 16.39 1.29
CA SER A 361 10.56 17.33 2.15
C SER A 361 9.33 17.88 1.42
N ILE A 362 8.25 18.18 2.15
CA ILE A 362 6.99 18.64 1.56
C ILE A 362 6.67 20.06 2.04
N PRO A 363 6.41 21.03 1.14
CA PRO A 363 6.19 22.41 1.56
C PRO A 363 4.94 22.54 2.42
N CYS A 364 5.08 23.19 3.56
CA CYS A 364 3.98 23.52 4.43
C CYS A 364 2.95 24.40 3.68
N PRO A 365 1.64 24.10 3.77
CA PRO A 365 0.61 24.89 3.08
C PRO A 365 0.53 26.34 3.60
N LEU A 366 1.00 26.60 4.83
CA LEU A 366 0.89 27.91 5.50
C LEU A 366 2.15 28.78 5.34
N CYS A 367 3.34 28.20 5.44
CA CYS A 367 4.60 28.97 5.40
C CYS A 367 5.62 28.51 4.35
N ARG A 368 5.29 27.48 3.55
CA ARG A 368 6.16 26.88 2.52
C ARG A 368 7.44 26.20 3.01
N ASN A 369 7.81 26.30 4.30
CA ASN A 369 8.91 25.53 4.88
C ASN A 369 8.75 24.02 4.61
N GLY A 370 9.85 23.36 4.25
CA GLY A 370 9.88 21.91 3.98
C GLY A 370 9.62 21.09 5.23
N ILE A 371 8.53 20.33 5.23
CA ILE A 371 8.14 19.40 6.28
C ILE A 371 8.85 18.07 6.02
N VAL A 372 9.61 17.60 7.02
CA VAL A 372 10.31 16.31 6.98
C VAL A 372 9.61 15.24 7.82
N SER A 373 8.79 15.65 8.79
CA SER A 373 8.10 14.77 9.73
C SER A 373 6.94 15.49 10.44
N PHE A 374 6.04 14.72 11.04
CA PHE A 374 4.94 15.17 11.87
C PHE A 374 5.05 14.59 13.28
N VAL A 375 4.59 15.35 14.26
CA VAL A 375 4.44 14.91 15.66
C VAL A 375 2.98 14.98 16.09
N LYS A 376 2.55 14.02 16.90
CA LYS A 376 1.19 13.97 17.45
C LYS A 376 1.04 15.04 18.55
N LEU A 377 -0.07 15.78 18.52
CA LEU A 377 -0.40 16.74 19.56
C LEU A 377 -0.86 16.03 20.86
N PRO A 378 -0.50 16.55 22.06
CA PRO A 378 -0.83 15.91 23.34
C PRO A 378 -2.33 15.81 23.66
N ARG A 379 -3.18 16.54 22.94
CA ARG A 379 -4.59 16.79 23.31
C ARG A 379 -5.53 15.57 23.20
N PHE A 380 -5.06 14.41 22.75
CA PHE A 380 -5.91 13.23 22.51
C PHE A 380 -5.32 11.92 23.08
N PRO A 381 -5.93 11.33 24.14
CA PRO A 381 -5.51 10.01 24.61
C PRO A 381 -5.78 8.94 23.53
N PRO A 382 -4.95 7.89 23.42
CA PRO A 382 -5.19 6.79 22.49
C PRO A 382 -6.46 6.03 22.89
N LYS A 383 -7.40 5.85 21.95
CA LYS A 383 -8.46 4.84 22.10
C LYS A 383 -7.89 3.52 21.58
N GLU A 384 -7.78 2.52 22.47
CA GLU A 384 -7.49 1.15 22.09
C GLU A 384 -8.50 0.67 21.04
N LEU A 385 -8.02 0.36 19.83
CA LEU A 385 -8.70 -0.54 18.93
C LEU A 385 -8.77 -1.89 19.65
N LYS A 386 -9.89 -2.18 20.32
CA LYS A 386 -10.22 -3.53 20.78
C LYS A 386 -10.41 -4.41 19.54
N LEU A 387 -9.30 -4.88 19.00
CA LEU A 387 -9.27 -6.12 18.24
C LEU A 387 -9.64 -7.20 19.24
N ASN A 388 -10.84 -7.77 19.11
CA ASN A 388 -11.26 -8.90 19.94
C ASN A 388 -10.28 -10.06 19.69
N GLN A 389 -9.21 -10.13 20.48
CA GLN A 389 -8.43 -11.33 20.68
C GLN A 389 -9.33 -12.30 21.43
N GLU A 390 -9.80 -13.32 20.71
CA GLU A 390 -10.48 -14.44 21.32
C GLU A 390 -9.58 -15.06 22.40
N LEU A 391 -10.18 -15.24 23.57
CA LEU A 391 -9.61 -15.91 24.73
C LEU A 391 -9.09 -17.31 24.32
N SER A 392 -7.77 -17.44 24.21
CA SER A 392 -7.14 -18.75 24.27
C SER A 392 -7.18 -19.24 25.71
N LEU A 393 -8.24 -20.00 26.05
CA LEU A 393 -8.29 -20.80 27.28
C LEU A 393 -7.22 -21.89 27.19
N CYS A 394 -6.00 -21.55 27.60
CA CYS A 394 -4.94 -22.50 27.86
C CYS A 394 -5.23 -23.19 29.21
N ILE A 395 -6.04 -24.25 29.20
CA ILE A 395 -6.07 -25.20 30.31
C ILE A 395 -4.85 -26.11 30.12
N LYS A 396 -3.78 -25.82 30.87
CA LYS A 396 -2.74 -26.82 31.19
C LYS A 396 -2.94 -27.23 32.65
N CYS A 397 -3.62 -28.35 32.85
CA CYS A 397 -3.54 -29.10 34.10
C CYS A 397 -2.37 -30.09 33.98
N SER A 398 -1.56 -30.16 35.03
CA SER A 398 -0.50 -31.16 35.23
C SER A 398 -0.81 -31.92 36.53
N PHE A 399 -0.42 -33.20 36.57
CA PHE A 399 -0.56 -34.21 37.65
C PHE A 399 -1.93 -34.89 37.77
N ASP A 400 -2.09 -36.19 38.00
CA ASP A 400 -1.34 -37.45 37.76
C ASP A 400 -2.37 -38.57 38.08
N PRO A 401 -2.21 -39.83 37.64
CA PRO A 401 -3.26 -40.86 37.69
C PRO A 401 -3.23 -41.68 38.98
N HIS A 402 -4.40 -42.05 39.53
CA HIS A 402 -4.63 -43.34 40.20
C HIS A 402 -6.11 -43.54 40.58
N ASP A 403 -6.71 -44.54 39.92
CA ASP A 403 -7.53 -45.65 40.44
C ASP A 403 -8.82 -45.48 41.31
N LEU A 404 -9.77 -46.38 40.94
CA LEU A 404 -10.90 -46.96 41.68
C LEU A 404 -12.31 -46.31 41.63
N SER A 405 -13.08 -46.75 40.61
CA SER A 405 -14.43 -47.38 40.64
C SER A 405 -15.62 -46.84 41.49
N PRO A 406 -16.88 -47.08 41.04
CA PRO A 406 -18.12 -46.31 41.34
C PRO A 406 -19.01 -47.03 42.42
N PRO A 407 -20.35 -46.81 42.62
CA PRO A 407 -21.36 -46.00 41.92
C PRO A 407 -22.45 -45.32 42.83
N ALA A 408 -23.51 -44.80 42.17
CA ALA A 408 -24.94 -44.88 42.55
C ALA A 408 -25.71 -43.60 42.99
N ILE A 409 -26.75 -43.31 42.18
CA ILE A 409 -28.16 -43.05 42.55
C ILE A 409 -28.46 -41.98 43.62
N ALA A 410 -29.17 -40.91 43.23
CA ALA A 410 -30.54 -40.64 43.71
C ALA A 410 -31.14 -39.34 43.15
N CYS A 411 -32.39 -39.46 42.71
CA CYS A 411 -33.31 -38.39 42.35
C CYS A 411 -33.50 -37.34 43.46
N ARG A 412 -33.81 -36.11 43.08
CA ARG A 412 -35.07 -35.45 43.52
C ARG A 412 -35.44 -34.23 42.66
N SER A 413 -36.73 -34.21 42.37
CA SER A 413 -37.54 -33.22 41.67
C SER A 413 -37.81 -31.97 42.52
N GLU A 414 -38.09 -30.84 41.88
CA GLU A 414 -39.29 -30.03 42.19
C GLU A 414 -39.54 -28.97 41.09
N PHE A 415 -40.66 -29.15 40.38
CA PHE A 415 -41.31 -28.15 39.52
C PHE A 415 -42.50 -27.58 40.29
N CYS A 416 -42.62 -26.25 40.35
CA CYS A 416 -43.84 -25.59 40.79
C CYS A 416 -44.65 -25.13 39.57
N LYS A 417 -45.94 -25.47 39.62
CA LYS A 417 -46.98 -25.39 38.59
C LYS A 417 -47.43 -23.94 38.34
N ASN A 418 -47.96 -23.68 37.14
CA ASN A 418 -49.28 -23.06 36.98
C ASN A 418 -49.92 -23.47 35.65
N HIS A 419 -51.17 -23.93 35.76
CA HIS A 419 -52.06 -24.42 34.70
C HIS A 419 -52.92 -23.29 34.13
N ILE A 420 -53.41 -23.47 32.89
CA ILE A 420 -54.82 -23.39 32.39
C ILE A 420 -54.71 -23.53 30.84
N MET A 421 -54.90 -24.70 30.22
CA MET A 421 -56.14 -25.39 29.80
C MET A 421 -57.05 -24.62 28.81
N PHE A 422 -56.96 -24.88 27.50
CA PHE A 422 -57.87 -25.74 26.72
C PHE A 422 -57.53 -25.75 25.21
N VAL A 423 -57.86 -26.87 24.57
CA VAL A 423 -57.53 -27.40 23.21
C VAL A 423 -58.89 -27.61 22.48
N PRO A 424 -59.04 -28.10 21.22
CA PRO A 424 -58.40 -27.90 19.91
C PRO A 424 -59.40 -27.43 18.81
N LEU A 425 -58.89 -26.99 17.65
CA LEU A 425 -59.10 -27.63 16.33
C LEU A 425 -58.13 -27.03 15.31
#